data_AF-A0A2H0EUE7-F1
#
_entry.id   AF-A0A2H0EUE7-F1
#
_cell.length_a   1.000
_cell.length_b   1.000
_cell.length_c   1.000
_cell.angle_alpha   90.00
_cell.angle_beta   90.00
_cell.angle_gamma   90.00
#
_symmetry.space_group_name_H-M   'P 1'
#
loop_
_entity.id
_entity.type
_entity.pdbx_description
1 polymer ?
#
loop_
_entity_poly.entity_id
_entity_poly.type
_entity_poly.pdbx_seq_one_letter_code
_entity_poly.pdbx_strand_id
1 'polypeptide(L)'
;MTAPAQTLDKADDIALLMDRARHACDLLKALSHEARLLILCLLCEGEKPVSELERSLGLPQATVSQHLARLRGDALVKARRDGRMIYYRIATPEVTAVIATLCKIYCPEKA
;
A
#
# COMPACT_ATOMS: atom_id res chain seq x y z
N MET A 1 -12.17 38.13 25.99
CA MET A 1 -12.83 37.31 24.95
C MET A 1 -12.26 35.92 25.06
N THR A 2 -12.91 35.10 25.87
CA THR A 2 -12.45 33.78 26.31
C THR A 2 -12.78 32.76 25.22
N ALA A 3 -11.76 32.17 24.59
CA ALA A 3 -11.94 31.02 23.72
C ALA A 3 -12.40 29.82 24.58
N PRO A 4 -13.43 29.07 24.18
CA PRO A 4 -14.01 28.03 25.00
C PRO A 4 -13.06 26.82 25.08
N ALA A 5 -13.02 26.23 26.27
CA ALA A 5 -12.29 25.02 26.59
C ALA A 5 -12.68 23.88 25.64
N GLN A 6 -11.70 23.33 24.93
CA GLN A 6 -11.84 22.07 24.20
C GLN A 6 -11.66 20.92 25.19
N THR A 7 -12.75 20.53 25.84
CA THR A 7 -12.84 19.21 26.45
C THR A 7 -13.36 18.27 25.36
N LEU A 8 -12.45 17.72 24.56
CA LEU A 8 -12.79 16.62 23.66
C LEU A 8 -13.03 15.39 24.56
N ASP A 9 -14.23 14.81 24.46
CA ASP A 9 -14.65 13.70 25.31
C ASP A 9 -13.79 12.46 24.98
N LYS A 10 -13.24 11.82 26.02
CA LYS A 10 -12.43 10.60 25.91
C LYS A 10 -13.17 9.49 25.15
N ALA A 11 -14.51 9.50 25.16
CA ALA A 11 -15.34 8.59 24.38
C ALA A 11 -15.28 8.86 22.86
N ASP A 12 -15.30 10.13 22.45
CA ASP A 12 -15.15 10.54 21.04
C ASP A 12 -13.75 10.19 20.51
N ASP A 13 -12.73 10.34 21.35
CA ASP A 13 -11.36 9.93 21.04
C ASP A 13 -11.22 8.43 20.81
N ILE A 14 -11.93 7.60 21.60
CA ILE A 14 -11.93 6.14 21.44
C ILE A 14 -12.66 5.74 20.16
N ALA A 15 -13.80 6.36 19.85
CA ALA A 15 -14.55 6.08 18.63
C ALA A 15 -13.71 6.40 17.37
N LEU A 16 -13.02 7.55 17.36
CA LEU A 16 -12.10 7.93 16.29
C LEU A 16 -10.92 6.95 16.18
N LEU A 17 -10.38 6.49 17.30
CA LEU A 17 -9.31 5.50 17.32
C LEU A 17 -9.75 4.15 16.75
N MET A 18 -10.96 3.69 17.09
CA MET A 18 -11.52 2.44 16.55
C MET A 18 -11.71 2.48 15.04
N ASP A 19 -12.17 3.60 14.50
CA ASP A 19 -12.31 3.80 13.06
C ASP A 19 -10.94 3.75 12.35
N ARG A 20 -9.95 4.50 12.86
CA ARG A 20 -8.57 4.46 12.35
C ARG A 20 -7.95 3.07 12.43
N ALA A 21 -8.19 2.34 13.52
CA ALA A 21 -7.72 0.97 13.68
C ALA A 21 -8.34 0.02 12.65
N ARG A 22 -9.62 0.22 12.27
CA ARG A 22 -10.28 -0.53 11.21
C ARG A 22 -9.58 -0.30 9.86
N HIS A 23 -9.34 0.96 9.51
CA HIS A 23 -8.61 1.32 8.30
C HIS A 23 -7.19 0.71 8.26
N ALA A 24 -6.46 0.78 9.38
CA ALA A 24 -5.14 0.16 9.49
C ALA A 24 -5.20 -1.37 9.34
N CYS A 25 -6.18 -2.04 9.96
CA CYS A 25 -6.38 -3.48 9.82
C CYS A 25 -6.66 -3.89 8.36
N ASP A 26 -7.47 -3.13 7.64
CA ASP A 26 -7.79 -3.44 6.24
C ASP A 26 -6.57 -3.26 5.33
N LEU A 27 -5.75 -2.24 5.57
CA LEU A 27 -4.43 -2.12 4.94
C LEU A 27 -3.56 -3.35 5.24
N LEU A 28 -3.41 -3.73 6.50
CA LEU A 28 -2.56 -4.85 6.90
C LEU A 28 -3.01 -6.19 6.29
N LYS A 29 -4.32 -6.45 6.20
CA LYS A 29 -4.86 -7.64 5.50
C LYS A 29 -4.51 -7.64 4.01
N ALA A 30 -4.56 -6.48 3.37
CA ALA A 30 -4.14 -6.36 1.98
C ALA A 30 -2.63 -6.59 1.83
N LEU A 31 -1.82 -6.19 2.81
CA LEU A 31 -0.36 -6.41 2.83
C LEU A 31 0.07 -7.84 3.20
N SER A 32 -0.76 -8.62 3.91
CA SER A 32 -0.42 -9.94 4.45
C SER A 32 -0.38 -11.06 3.39
N HIS A 33 0.37 -10.85 2.32
CA HIS A 33 0.66 -11.83 1.28
C HIS A 33 1.98 -11.49 0.59
N GLU A 34 2.88 -12.46 0.51
CA GLU A 34 4.25 -12.30 0.02
C GLU A 34 4.33 -11.60 -1.35
N ALA A 35 3.67 -12.13 -2.38
CA ALA A 35 3.71 -11.54 -3.72
C ALA A 35 3.17 -10.09 -3.77
N ARG A 36 2.16 -9.76 -2.96
CA ARG A 36 1.60 -8.39 -2.91
C ARG A 36 2.56 -7.43 -2.23
N LEU A 37 3.21 -7.88 -1.16
CA LEU A 37 4.24 -7.12 -0.48
C LEU A 37 5.42 -6.83 -1.42
N LEU A 38 5.92 -7.83 -2.14
CA LEU A 38 7.00 -7.66 -3.11
C LEU A 38 6.62 -6.69 -4.24
N ILE A 39 5.40 -6.78 -4.79
CA ILE A 39 4.90 -5.81 -5.78
C ILE A 39 4.95 -4.39 -5.21
N LEU A 40 4.46 -4.19 -3.98
CA LEU A 40 4.43 -2.87 -3.35
C LEU A 40 5.84 -2.33 -3.04
N CYS A 41 6.79 -3.19 -2.66
CA CYS A 41 8.20 -2.81 -2.52
C CYS A 41 8.77 -2.30 -3.84
N LEU A 42 8.55 -3.02 -4.95
CA LEU A 42 8.99 -2.59 -6.27
C LEU A 42 8.33 -1.28 -6.70
N LEU A 43 7.05 -1.10 -6.38
CA LEU A 43 6.31 0.14 -6.70
C LEU A 43 6.69 1.33 -5.79
N CYS A 44 7.36 1.11 -4.65
CA CYS A 44 7.96 2.20 -3.86
C CYS A 44 9.14 2.85 -4.56
N GLU A 45 9.83 2.13 -5.45
CA GLU A 45 10.94 2.66 -6.23
C GLU A 45 10.49 3.50 -7.43
N GLY A 46 9.22 3.36 -7.84
CA GLY A 46 8.66 4.12 -8.94
C GLY A 46 7.48 3.42 -9.63
N GLU A 47 6.86 4.14 -10.58
CA GLU A 47 5.82 3.59 -11.44
C GLU A 47 6.41 2.52 -12.39
N LYS A 48 5.80 1.33 -12.46
CA LYS A 48 6.30 0.21 -13.26
C LYS A 48 5.19 -0.46 -14.08
N PRO A 49 5.47 -0.98 -15.29
CA PRO A 49 4.52 -1.78 -16.05
C PRO A 49 4.43 -3.21 -15.53
N VAL A 50 3.32 -3.90 -15.83
CA VAL A 50 3.10 -5.31 -15.41
C VAL A 50 4.24 -6.23 -15.85
N SER A 51 4.78 -6.04 -17.04
CA SER A 51 5.87 -6.87 -17.60
C SER A 51 7.19 -6.72 -16.84
N GLU A 52 7.45 -5.56 -16.21
CA GLU A 52 8.62 -5.37 -15.36
C GLU A 52 8.42 -6.10 -14.02
N LEU A 53 7.24 -5.96 -13.41
CA LEU A 53 6.90 -6.67 -12.17
C LEU A 53 6.95 -8.20 -12.35
N GLU A 54 6.45 -8.69 -13.48
CA GLU A 54 6.54 -10.11 -13.87
C GLU A 54 7.99 -10.59 -13.89
N ARG A 55 8.87 -9.86 -14.58
CA ARG A 55 10.28 -10.20 -14.72
C ARG A 55 11.02 -10.17 -13.38
N SER A 56 10.77 -9.14 -12.57
CA SER A 56 11.42 -8.97 -11.27
C SER A 56 11.02 -10.05 -10.27
N LEU A 57 9.76 -10.51 -10.33
CA LEU A 57 9.22 -11.49 -9.39
C LEU A 57 9.39 -12.95 -9.86
N GLY A 58 9.68 -13.17 -11.14
CA GLY A 58 9.71 -14.52 -11.73
C GLY A 58 8.35 -15.24 -11.68
N LEU A 59 7.26 -14.48 -11.59
CA LEU A 59 5.89 -15.00 -11.50
C LEU A 59 5.19 -14.87 -12.85
N PRO A 60 4.25 -15.77 -13.21
CA PRO A 60 3.46 -15.61 -14.42
C PRO A 60 2.65 -14.31 -14.45
N GLN A 61 2.52 -13.71 -15.63
CA GLN A 61 1.75 -12.46 -15.82
C GLN A 61 0.32 -12.54 -15.26
N ALA A 62 -0.35 -13.69 -15.40
CA ALA A 62 -1.70 -13.89 -14.86
C ALA A 62 -1.75 -13.76 -13.33
N THR A 63 -0.75 -14.31 -12.63
CA THR A 63 -0.62 -14.24 -11.17
C THR A 63 -0.34 -12.81 -10.72
N VAL A 64 0.61 -12.13 -11.38
CA VAL A 64 0.92 -10.71 -11.08
C VAL A 64 -0.31 -9.83 -11.33
N SER A 65 -1.03 -10.05 -12.44
CA SER A 65 -2.24 -9.30 -12.77
C SER A 65 -3.36 -9.53 -11.75
N GLN A 66 -3.52 -10.75 -11.23
CA GLN A 66 -4.49 -11.06 -10.17
C GLN A 66 -4.15 -10.30 -8.88
N HIS A 67 -2.87 -10.30 -8.49
CA HIS A 67 -2.42 -9.54 -7.31
C HIS A 67 -2.61 -8.03 -7.49
N LEU A 68 -2.27 -7.48 -8.66
CA LEU A 68 -2.49 -6.07 -8.98
C LEU A 68 -3.98 -5.70 -9.02
N ALA A 69 -4.84 -6.58 -9.54
CA ALA A 69 -6.29 -6.39 -9.51
C ALA A 69 -6.81 -6.34 -8.07
N ARG A 70 -6.31 -7.23 -7.19
CA ARG A 70 -6.64 -7.21 -5.77
C ARG A 70 -6.17 -5.92 -5.09
N LEU A 71 -4.90 -5.56 -5.25
CA LEU A 71 -4.32 -4.32 -4.70
C LEU A 71 -5.07 -3.06 -5.19
N ARG A 72 -5.53 -3.06 -6.45
CA ARG A 72 -6.33 -1.97 -7.00
C ARG A 72 -7.74 -1.95 -6.40
N GLY A 73 -8.35 -3.11 -6.18
CA GLY A 73 -9.64 -3.24 -5.50
C GLY A 73 -9.59 -2.73 -4.05
N ASP A 74 -8.47 -2.97 -3.38
CA ASP A 74 -8.17 -2.47 -2.02
C ASP A 74 -7.65 -1.01 -2.03
N ALA A 75 -7.71 -0.32 -3.18
CA ALA A 75 -7.27 1.07 -3.39
C ALA A 75 -5.79 1.37 -3.02
N LEU A 76 -4.92 0.35 -2.99
CA LEU A 76 -3.50 0.51 -2.63
C LEU A 76 -2.63 0.93 -3.82
N VAL A 77 -3.07 0.63 -5.04
CA VAL A 77 -2.36 0.99 -6.28
C VAL A 77 -3.30 1.65 -7.28
N LYS A 78 -2.74 2.52 -8.12
CA LYS A 78 -3.40 3.13 -9.27
C LYS A 78 -2.80 2.58 -10.55
N ALA A 79 -3.63 2.46 -11.58
CA ALA A 79 -3.21 2.06 -12.91
C ALA A 79 -3.35 3.23 -13.89
N ARG A 80 -2.34 3.41 -14.75
CA ARG A 80 -2.36 4.35 -15.87
C ARG A 80 -2.07 3.58 -17.16
N ARG A 81 -2.85 3.83 -18.21
CA ARG A 81 -2.58 3.24 -19.53
C ARG A 81 -1.74 4.20 -20.35
N ASP A 82 -0.69 3.68 -20.95
CA ASP A 82 0.19 4.40 -21.87
C ASP A 82 0.42 3.54 -23.13
N GLY A 83 -0.27 3.89 -24.21
CA GLY A 83 -0.38 3.07 -25.42
C GLY A 83 -0.90 1.65 -25.13
N ARG A 84 -0.02 0.67 -25.33
CA ARG A 84 -0.30 -0.77 -25.10
C ARG A 84 0.06 -1.26 -23.70
N MET A 85 0.75 -0.44 -22.90
CA MET A 85 1.23 -0.81 -21.58
C MET A 85 0.32 -0.25 -20.48
N ILE A 86 0.22 -0.98 -19.38
CA ILE A 86 -0.44 -0.53 -18.15
C ILE A 86 0.62 -0.41 -17.07
N TYR A 87 0.76 0.80 -16.55
CA TYR A 87 1.67 1.17 -15.50
C TYR A 87 0.93 1.22 -14.17
N TYR A 88 1.61 0.79 -13.11
CA TYR A 88 1.10 0.80 -11.75
C TYR A 88 1.97 1.67 -10.86
N ARG A 89 1.34 2.35 -9.90
CA ARG A 89 2.00 3.13 -8.85
C ARG A 89 1.22 3.02 -7.55
N ILE A 90 1.88 3.27 -6.42
CA ILE A 90 1.20 3.34 -5.13
C ILE A 90 0.16 4.48 -5.13
N ALA A 91 -1.00 4.21 -4.55
CA ALA A 91 -2.14 5.11 -4.57
C ALA A 91 -2.10 6.20 -3.50
N THR A 92 -1.59 5.86 -2.30
CA THR A 92 -1.67 6.69 -1.10
C THR A 92 -0.35 6.70 -0.31
N PRO A 93 -0.03 7.79 0.41
CA PRO A 93 1.23 7.93 1.15
C PRO A 93 1.34 6.99 2.36
N GLU A 94 0.21 6.58 2.96
CA GLU A 94 0.19 5.66 4.10
C GLU A 94 0.78 4.29 3.73
N VAL A 95 0.46 3.79 2.53
CA VAL A 95 1.02 2.54 2.00
C VAL A 95 2.52 2.67 1.86
N THR A 96 3.01 3.76 1.26
CA THR A 96 4.45 4.00 1.10
C THR A 96 5.16 4.04 2.45
N ALA A 97 4.59 4.69 3.47
CA ALA A 97 5.19 4.77 4.80
C ALA A 97 5.31 3.39 5.48
N VAL A 98 4.28 2.57 5.39
CA VAL A 98 4.29 1.20 5.95
C VAL A 98 5.31 0.33 5.20
N ILE A 99 5.28 0.34 3.87
CA ILE A 99 6.23 -0.46 3.06
C ILE A 99 7.66 -0.01 3.29
N ALA A 100 7.94 1.30 3.35
CA ALA A 100 9.27 1.81 3.66
C ALA A 100 9.78 1.32 5.02
N THR A 101 8.90 1.26 6.02
CA THR A 101 9.22 0.71 7.34
C THR A 101 9.54 -0.78 7.25
N LEU A 102 8.72 -1.56 6.53
CA LEU A 102 8.96 -2.99 6.32
C LEU A 102 10.27 -3.25 5.55
N CYS A 103 10.55 -2.48 4.51
CA CYS A 103 11.81 -2.54 3.78
C CYS A 103 13.00 -2.24 4.71
N LYS A 104 12.90 -1.23 5.58
CA LYS A 104 13.96 -0.94 6.55
C LYS A 104 14.21 -2.10 7.53
N ILE A 105 13.19 -2.86 7.90
CA ILE A 105 13.29 -3.96 8.86
C ILE A 105 13.79 -5.26 8.20
N TYR A 106 13.32 -5.55 6.98
CA TYR A 106 13.46 -6.88 6.36
C TYR A 106 14.31 -6.89 5.10
N CYS A 107 14.56 -5.76 4.43
CA CYS A 107 15.48 -5.76 3.30
C CYS A 107 16.91 -5.96 3.81
N PRO A 108 17.67 -6.91 3.24
CA PRO A 108 19.06 -7.08 3.61
C PRO A 108 19.81 -5.77 3.31
N GLU A 109 20.72 -5.37 4.22
CA GLU A 109 21.71 -4.35 3.88
C GLU A 109 22.40 -4.81 2.59
N LYS A 110 22.37 -3.96 1.55
CA LYS A 110 23.08 -4.24 0.31
C LYS A 110 24.55 -4.45 0.67
N ALA A 111 25.01 -5.70 0.63
CA ALA A 111 26.42 -6.04 0.66
C ALA A 111 27.09 -5.64 -0.67
#